data_AF-A0AAJ2A3K3-F1
#
_entry.id   AF-A0AAJ2A3K3-F1
#
_cell.length_a   1.000
_cell.length_b   1.000
_cell.length_c   1.000
_cell.angle_alpha   90.00
_cell.angle_beta   90.00
_cell.angle_gamma   90.00
#
_symmetry.space_group_name_H-M   'P 1'
#
loop_
_entity.id
_entity.type
_entity.pdbx_description
1 polymer ?
#
loop_
_entity_poly.entity_id
_entity_poly.type
_entity_poly.pdbx_seq_one_letter_code
_entity_poly.pdbx_strand_id
1 'polypeptide(L)'
;MKTVRWSQADGTGLEHLVLDDEASPIVIESVVAGESEAGAFGLVYRIECDARWQVTRLAAKLPGGATLVLHRSDGDDGDEHAWTNADGSARDELRGCIDVDLSATPFTNTLPIRRLKLQRGERRVIRVAYVNVPALTVSAVEQAYTCLEEGRRYRYEGLDTGFTAEIDVDENGLVTAYPGLFKRTA
;
A
#
# COMPACT_ATOMS: atom_id res chain seq x y z
N MET A 1 0.56 18.92 -3.09
CA MET A 1 1.49 17.95 -3.73
C MET A 1 2.73 17.73 -2.88
N LYS A 2 3.07 16.48 -2.57
CA LYS A 2 4.20 16.06 -1.72
C LYS A 2 5.10 15.10 -2.50
N THR A 3 6.40 15.14 -2.25
CA THR A 3 7.36 14.23 -2.88
C THR A 3 8.18 13.54 -1.80
N VAL A 4 8.27 12.21 -1.87
CA VAL A 4 9.01 11.40 -0.89
C VAL A 4 9.84 10.35 -1.60
N ARG A 5 10.96 9.98 -0.99
CA ARG A 5 11.81 8.86 -1.43
C ARG A 5 12.03 7.89 -0.29
N TRP A 6 12.14 6.62 -0.65
CA TRP A 6 12.56 5.56 0.27
C TRP A 6 13.65 4.72 -0.38
N SER A 7 14.59 4.24 0.44
CA SER A 7 15.52 3.18 0.04
C SER A 7 15.12 1.87 0.69
N GLN A 8 15.39 0.75 0.00
CA GLN A 8 15.43 -0.56 0.66
C GLN A 8 16.55 -0.56 1.71
N ALA A 9 16.35 -1.25 2.83
CA ALA A 9 17.26 -1.18 3.98
C ALA A 9 18.67 -1.75 3.69
N ASP A 10 18.77 -2.67 2.74
CA ASP A 10 20.03 -3.22 2.22
C ASP A 10 20.72 -2.31 1.19
N GLY A 11 20.06 -1.20 0.79
CA GLY A 11 20.58 -0.21 -0.16
C GLY A 11 20.44 -0.59 -1.63
N THR A 12 19.74 -1.69 -1.95
CA THR A 12 19.63 -2.20 -3.33
C THR A 12 18.51 -1.55 -4.14
N GLY A 13 17.58 -0.85 -3.48
CA GLY A 13 16.45 -0.19 -4.13
C GLY A 13 16.20 1.24 -3.69
N LEU A 14 15.56 1.98 -4.59
CA LEU A 14 15.09 3.36 -4.44
C LEU A 14 13.68 3.51 -5.01
N GLU A 15 12.82 4.16 -4.25
CA GLU A 15 11.51 4.63 -4.67
C GLU A 15 11.49 6.16 -4.74
N HIS A 16 10.81 6.69 -5.75
CA HIS A 16 10.42 8.09 -5.85
C HIS A 16 8.92 8.19 -6.04
N LEU A 17 8.25 8.82 -5.08
CA LEU A 17 6.80 8.92 -5.01
C LEU A 17 6.35 10.38 -4.97
N VAL A 18 5.26 10.64 -5.68
CA VAL A 18 4.49 11.88 -5.65
C VAL A 18 3.10 11.57 -5.11
N LEU A 19 2.69 12.31 -4.09
CA LEU A 19 1.36 12.26 -3.48
C LEU A 19 0.65 13.59 -3.73
N ASP A 20 -0.53 13.54 -4.32
CA ASP A 20 -1.47 14.65 -4.42
C ASP A 20 -2.73 14.33 -3.60
N ASP A 21 -2.85 14.95 -2.44
CA ASP A 21 -3.96 14.79 -1.48
C ASP A 21 -4.75 16.09 -1.26
N GLU A 22 -4.60 17.08 -2.14
CA GLU A 22 -5.29 18.38 -2.04
C GLU A 22 -6.71 18.34 -2.65
N ALA A 23 -6.95 17.43 -3.58
CA ALA A 23 -8.23 17.24 -4.25
C ALA A 23 -8.64 15.76 -4.27
N SER A 24 -9.91 15.49 -4.59
CA SER A 24 -10.42 14.14 -4.83
C SER A 24 -10.50 13.89 -6.35
N PRO A 25 -10.01 12.74 -6.85
CA PRO A 25 -9.40 11.64 -6.09
C PRO A 25 -8.03 12.02 -5.54
N ILE A 26 -7.66 11.42 -4.41
CA ILE A 26 -6.28 11.44 -3.91
C ILE A 26 -5.46 10.57 -4.86
N VAL A 27 -4.35 11.09 -5.35
CA VAL A 27 -3.54 10.45 -6.38
C VAL A 27 -2.13 10.20 -5.87
N ILE A 28 -1.65 8.98 -6.09
CA ILE A 28 -0.29 8.58 -5.78
C ILE A 28 0.35 8.03 -7.03
N GLU A 29 1.52 8.53 -7.38
CA GLU A 29 2.31 8.05 -8.51
C GLU A 29 3.73 7.78 -8.05
N SER A 30 4.28 6.64 -8.45
CA SER A 30 5.59 6.22 -7.98
C SER A 30 6.36 5.44 -9.04
N VAL A 31 7.69 5.57 -8.96
CA VAL A 31 8.65 4.72 -9.65
C VAL A 31 9.59 4.09 -8.63
N VAL A 32 9.77 2.78 -8.76
CA VAL A 32 10.67 1.98 -7.93
C VAL A 32 11.70 1.31 -8.84
N ALA A 33 12.98 1.45 -8.49
CA ALA A 33 14.03 0.55 -8.94
C ALA A 33 14.44 -0.26 -7.71
N GLY A 34 14.25 -1.58 -7.72
CA GLY A 34 14.47 -2.42 -6.54
C GLY A 34 15.01 -3.79 -6.87
N GLU A 35 15.39 -4.52 -5.83
CA GLU A 35 15.80 -5.93 -5.92
C GLU A 35 14.87 -6.84 -5.13
N SER A 36 14.71 -8.06 -5.64
CA SER A 36 13.98 -9.16 -5.03
C SER A 36 14.79 -10.44 -5.16
N GLU A 37 14.34 -11.54 -4.56
CA GLU A 37 14.96 -12.86 -4.76
C GLU A 37 14.97 -13.29 -6.24
N ALA A 38 14.02 -12.80 -7.05
CA ALA A 38 13.95 -13.06 -8.49
C ALA A 38 14.89 -12.17 -9.31
N GLY A 39 15.60 -11.23 -8.68
CA GLY A 39 16.50 -10.27 -9.29
C GLY A 39 15.99 -8.83 -9.27
N ALA A 40 16.73 -7.95 -9.94
CA ALA A 40 16.42 -6.53 -10.08
C ALA A 40 15.17 -6.30 -10.92
N PHE A 41 14.36 -5.31 -10.54
CA PHE A 41 13.14 -4.94 -11.24
C PHE A 41 12.94 -3.42 -11.26
N GLY A 42 12.18 -2.96 -12.23
CA GLY A 42 11.56 -1.64 -12.23
C GLY A 42 10.06 -1.77 -12.04
N LEU A 43 9.44 -0.86 -11.30
CA LEU A 43 8.00 -0.77 -11.12
C LEU A 43 7.57 0.69 -11.27
N VAL A 44 6.52 0.92 -12.04
CA VAL A 44 5.78 2.18 -12.05
C VAL A 44 4.37 1.86 -11.60
N TYR A 45 3.88 2.57 -10.59
CA TYR A 45 2.51 2.39 -10.14
C TYR A 45 1.79 3.70 -9.88
N ARG A 46 0.46 3.63 -9.99
CA ARG A 46 -0.48 4.70 -9.65
C ARG A 46 -1.60 4.14 -8.80
N ILE A 47 -1.88 4.78 -7.68
CA ILE A 47 -3.01 4.47 -6.80
C ILE A 47 -3.92 5.69 -6.78
N GLU A 48 -5.23 5.46 -6.88
CA GLU A 48 -6.25 6.50 -6.70
C GLU A 48 -7.13 6.10 -5.52
N CYS A 49 -7.44 7.08 -4.67
CA CYS A 49 -8.30 6.89 -3.51
C CYS A 49 -9.44 7.91 -3.49
N ASP A 50 -10.54 7.56 -2.82
CA ASP A 50 -11.59 8.52 -2.45
C ASP A 50 -11.11 9.47 -1.33
N ALA A 51 -11.95 10.46 -0.97
CA ALA A 51 -11.65 11.40 0.11
C ALA A 51 -11.53 10.74 1.50
N ARG A 52 -11.96 9.49 1.66
CA ARG A 52 -11.85 8.67 2.88
C ARG A 52 -10.59 7.81 2.88
N TRP A 53 -9.68 7.99 1.91
CA TRP A 53 -8.47 7.17 1.73
C TRP A 53 -8.77 5.70 1.39
N GLN A 54 -9.95 5.40 0.86
CA GLN A 54 -10.25 4.06 0.35
C GLN A 54 -9.78 3.95 -1.10
N VAL A 55 -9.07 2.87 -1.44
CA VAL A 55 -8.50 2.71 -2.79
C VAL A 55 -9.61 2.43 -3.80
N THR A 56 -9.69 3.22 -4.87
CA THR A 56 -10.64 3.02 -5.96
C THR A 56 -9.97 2.41 -7.19
N ARG A 57 -8.67 2.64 -7.35
CA ARG A 57 -7.90 2.10 -8.49
C ARG A 57 -6.44 1.86 -8.14
N LEU A 58 -5.90 0.76 -8.65
CA LEU A 58 -4.47 0.48 -8.72
C LEU A 58 -4.09 0.21 -10.17
N ALA A 59 -3.05 0.86 -10.66
CA ALA A 59 -2.35 0.49 -11.89
C ALA A 59 -0.86 0.29 -11.59
N ALA A 60 -0.31 -0.87 -11.92
CA ALA A 60 1.08 -1.23 -11.68
C ALA A 60 1.68 -1.84 -12.96
N LYS A 61 2.92 -1.47 -13.30
CA LYS A 61 3.59 -1.93 -14.50
C LYS A 61 5.08 -2.13 -14.25
N LEU A 62 5.59 -3.28 -14.67
CA LEU A 62 7.03 -3.46 -14.84
C LEU A 62 7.44 -3.00 -16.25
N PRO A 63 8.45 -2.13 -16.40
CA PRO A 63 9.00 -1.80 -17.71
C PRO A 63 9.40 -3.07 -18.48
N GLY A 64 8.86 -3.26 -19.68
CA GLY A 64 9.10 -4.46 -20.50
C GLY A 64 8.43 -5.75 -19.99
N GLY A 65 7.64 -5.68 -18.91
CA GLY A 65 7.05 -6.85 -18.26
C GLY A 65 5.53 -6.75 -18.09
N ALA A 66 5.03 -7.39 -17.04
CA ALA A 66 3.61 -7.47 -16.74
C ALA A 66 2.99 -6.11 -16.37
N THR A 67 1.68 -6.00 -16.59
CA THR A 67 0.86 -4.88 -16.15
C THR A 67 -0.34 -5.43 -15.38
N LEU A 68 -0.67 -4.78 -14.26
CA LEU A 68 -1.83 -5.07 -13.43
C LEU A 68 -2.66 -3.79 -13.32
N VAL A 69 -3.96 -3.88 -13.59
CA VAL A 69 -4.90 -2.79 -13.29
C VAL A 69 -6.09 -3.38 -12.57
N LEU A 70 -6.41 -2.82 -11.42
CA LEU A 70 -7.53 -3.18 -10.57
C LEU A 70 -8.42 -1.97 -10.34
N HIS A 71 -9.72 -2.17 -10.42
CA HIS A 71 -10.74 -1.18 -10.10
C HIS A 71 -11.60 -1.70 -8.96
N ARG A 72 -11.89 -0.87 -7.96
CA ARG A 72 -12.85 -1.19 -6.91
C ARG A 72 -14.13 -0.42 -7.18
N SER A 73 -15.28 -1.09 -7.11
CA SER A 73 -16.57 -0.40 -7.11
C SER A 73 -16.81 0.31 -5.78
N ASP A 74 -17.58 1.39 -5.82
CA ASP A 74 -18.06 2.03 -4.60
C ASP A 74 -18.94 1.04 -3.83
N GLY A 75 -18.66 0.91 -2.53
CA GLY A 75 -19.47 0.17 -1.56
C GLY A 75 -19.24 0.80 -0.20
N ASP A 76 -20.27 0.90 0.63
CA ASP A 76 -20.14 1.36 2.01
C ASP A 76 -19.94 0.16 2.95
N ASP A 77 -18.88 0.23 3.76
CA ASP A 77 -18.48 -0.66 4.87
C ASP A 77 -19.13 -2.07 4.90
N GLY A 78 -18.60 -3.00 4.10
CA GLY A 78 -19.05 -4.40 4.05
C GLY A 78 -18.92 -5.04 2.66
N ASP A 79 -19.49 -6.23 2.46
CA ASP A 79 -19.31 -7.20 1.35
C ASP A 79 -19.49 -6.72 -0.12
N GLU A 80 -19.61 -5.41 -0.37
CA GLU A 80 -19.77 -4.80 -1.70
C GLU A 80 -18.50 -4.12 -2.24
N HIS A 81 -17.37 -4.18 -1.54
CA HIS A 81 -16.05 -3.80 -2.08
C HIS A 81 -15.56 -4.80 -3.14
N ALA A 82 -16.27 -4.87 -4.27
CA ALA A 82 -15.94 -5.73 -5.39
C ALA A 82 -14.81 -5.13 -6.21
N TRP A 83 -13.86 -5.97 -6.58
CA TRP A 83 -12.76 -5.60 -7.45
C TRP A 83 -12.93 -6.22 -8.82
N THR A 84 -12.48 -5.51 -9.86
CA THR A 84 -12.41 -6.03 -11.22
C THR A 84 -11.03 -5.77 -11.83
N ASN A 85 -10.68 -6.57 -12.83
CA ASN A 85 -9.57 -6.25 -13.73
C ASN A 85 -9.92 -5.08 -14.65
N ALA A 86 -8.95 -4.65 -15.47
CA ALA A 86 -9.13 -3.62 -16.49
C ALA A 86 -10.25 -3.91 -17.51
N ASP A 87 -10.47 -5.19 -17.80
CA ASP A 87 -11.49 -5.66 -18.76
C ASP A 87 -12.88 -5.82 -18.13
N GLY A 88 -13.03 -5.48 -16.85
CA GLY A 88 -14.27 -5.62 -16.08
C GLY A 88 -14.51 -7.02 -15.53
N SER A 89 -13.63 -7.99 -15.75
CA SER A 89 -13.77 -9.32 -15.13
C SER A 89 -13.62 -9.25 -13.61
N ALA A 90 -14.53 -9.90 -12.90
CA ALA A 90 -14.61 -9.86 -11.45
C ALA A 90 -13.42 -10.56 -10.78
N ARG A 91 -13.02 -10.02 -9.62
CA ARG A 91 -12.00 -10.55 -8.70
C ARG A 91 -12.66 -10.86 -7.37
N ASP A 92 -13.57 -11.84 -7.37
CA ASP A 92 -14.36 -12.21 -6.19
C ASP A 92 -13.48 -12.62 -4.99
N GLU A 93 -12.28 -13.13 -5.25
CA GLU A 93 -11.31 -13.45 -4.20
C GLU A 93 -10.80 -12.22 -3.43
N LEU A 94 -10.97 -11.01 -3.98
CA LEU A 94 -10.61 -9.73 -3.37
C LEU A 94 -11.80 -9.01 -2.74
N ARG A 95 -12.99 -9.63 -2.73
CA ARG A 95 -14.19 -9.04 -2.10
C ARG A 95 -13.91 -8.65 -0.66
N GLY A 96 -14.26 -7.42 -0.28
CA GLY A 96 -14.04 -6.89 1.07
C GLY A 96 -12.66 -6.27 1.28
N CYS A 97 -11.72 -6.38 0.32
CA CYS A 97 -10.48 -5.63 0.38
C CYS A 97 -10.77 -4.13 0.14
N ILE A 98 -10.26 -3.27 1.01
CA ILE A 98 -10.41 -1.81 0.89
C ILE A 98 -9.11 -1.17 0.41
N ASP A 99 -7.99 -1.61 0.96
CA ASP A 99 -6.66 -1.10 0.62
C ASP A 99 -5.91 -2.09 -0.28
N VAL A 100 -4.88 -1.58 -0.94
CA VAL A 100 -3.89 -2.40 -1.66
C VAL A 100 -2.58 -2.38 -0.87
N ASP A 101 -1.83 -3.48 -0.95
CA ASP A 101 -0.50 -3.56 -0.34
C ASP A 101 0.50 -4.09 -1.37
N LEU A 102 1.55 -3.32 -1.66
CA LEU A 102 2.56 -3.66 -2.66
C LEU A 102 3.85 -3.98 -1.92
N SER A 103 4.38 -5.20 -2.10
CA SER A 103 5.58 -5.67 -1.38
C SER A 103 6.84 -4.81 -1.60
N ALA A 104 6.88 -4.03 -2.68
CA ALA A 104 8.02 -3.22 -3.10
C ALA A 104 8.04 -1.79 -2.51
N THR A 105 7.05 -1.40 -1.70
CA THR A 105 6.98 -0.03 -1.16
C THR A 105 6.48 0.00 0.28
N PRO A 106 7.00 0.90 1.14
CA PRO A 106 6.41 1.14 2.44
C PRO A 106 5.16 2.03 2.35
N PHE A 107 4.92 2.72 1.23
CA PHE A 107 3.85 3.71 1.10
C PHE A 107 2.47 3.14 1.40
N THR A 108 2.18 1.90 0.99
CA THR A 108 0.86 1.27 1.16
C THR A 108 0.41 1.17 2.62
N ASN A 109 1.32 1.21 3.59
CA ASN A 109 0.99 1.31 5.02
C ASN A 109 0.29 2.63 5.38
N THR A 110 0.50 3.69 4.60
CA THR A 110 -0.14 5.00 4.77
C THR A 110 -1.65 4.90 4.55
N LEU A 111 -2.11 4.03 3.64
CA LEU A 111 -3.52 3.88 3.28
C LEU A 111 -4.39 3.52 4.50
N PRO A 112 -4.16 2.39 5.21
CA PRO A 112 -4.93 2.07 6.40
C PRO A 112 -4.68 3.04 7.55
N ILE A 113 -3.46 3.59 7.72
CA ILE A 113 -3.19 4.57 8.79
C ILE A 113 -4.06 5.81 8.62
N ARG A 114 -4.18 6.35 7.41
CA ARG A 114 -4.98 7.55 7.11
C ARG A 114 -6.48 7.28 7.11
N ARG A 115 -6.88 6.11 6.63
CA ARG A 115 -8.28 5.67 6.56
C ARG A 115 -8.86 5.36 7.93
N LEU A 116 -8.14 4.58 8.76
CA LEU A 116 -8.65 4.06 10.02
C LEU A 116 -8.61 5.08 11.16
N LYS A 117 -7.66 6.03 11.13
CA LYS A 117 -7.49 7.07 12.18
C LYS A 117 -7.51 6.52 13.60
N LEU A 118 -6.82 5.38 13.79
CA LEU A 118 -6.79 4.64 15.04
C LEU A 118 -6.32 5.53 16.19
N GLN A 119 -7.04 5.45 17.29
CA GLN A 119 -6.64 6.07 18.56
C GLN A 119 -5.60 5.19 19.27
N ARG A 120 -4.80 5.79 20.14
CA ARG A 120 -3.74 5.07 20.87
C ARG A 120 -4.31 3.82 21.58
N GLY A 121 -3.68 2.67 21.33
CA GLY A 121 -4.08 1.38 21.87
C GLY A 121 -5.16 0.65 21.05
N GLU A 122 -5.82 1.32 20.11
CA GLU A 122 -6.75 0.64 19.21
C GLU A 122 -6.03 -0.27 18.24
N ARG A 123 -6.63 -1.45 18.04
CA ARG A 123 -6.25 -2.43 17.03
C ARG A 123 -7.40 -2.64 16.06
N ARG A 124 -7.09 -2.76 14.77
CA ARG A 124 -8.05 -3.19 13.73
C ARG A 124 -7.41 -4.22 12.83
N VAL A 125 -8.16 -5.29 12.56
CA VAL A 125 -7.87 -6.24 11.49
C VAL A 125 -8.50 -5.70 10.21
N ILE A 126 -7.76 -5.77 9.11
CA ILE A 126 -8.19 -5.34 7.79
C ILE A 126 -7.86 -6.43 6.78
N ARG A 127 -8.61 -6.43 5.67
CA ARG A 127 -8.35 -7.25 4.50
C ARG A 127 -7.83 -6.36 3.39
N VAL A 128 -6.72 -6.75 2.77
CA VAL A 128 -6.07 -5.96 1.72
C VAL A 128 -5.81 -6.80 0.48
N ALA A 129 -5.84 -6.16 -0.68
CA ALA A 129 -5.37 -6.78 -1.93
C ALA A 129 -3.84 -6.66 -1.97
N TYR A 130 -3.16 -7.72 -1.51
CA TYR A 130 -1.71 -7.80 -1.53
C TYR A 130 -1.21 -8.15 -2.93
N VAL A 131 -0.22 -7.40 -3.40
CA VAL A 131 0.42 -7.52 -4.70
C VAL A 131 1.89 -7.87 -4.49
N ASN A 132 2.26 -9.08 -4.88
CA ASN A 132 3.64 -9.53 -4.81
C ASN A 132 4.44 -9.05 -6.03
N VAL A 133 5.42 -8.16 -5.82
CA VAL A 133 6.32 -7.63 -6.84
C VAL A 133 7.64 -8.44 -6.84
N PRO A 134 8.21 -8.82 -8.00
CA PRO A 134 7.89 -8.38 -9.37
C PRO A 134 6.82 -9.22 -10.10
N ALA A 135 6.31 -10.30 -9.51
CA ALA A 135 5.39 -11.21 -10.19
C ALA A 135 4.03 -10.59 -10.55
N LEU A 136 3.62 -9.52 -9.86
CA LEU A 136 2.29 -8.90 -9.90
C LEU A 136 1.14 -9.89 -9.66
N THR A 137 1.40 -10.94 -8.88
CA THR A 137 0.34 -11.83 -8.39
C THR A 137 -0.42 -11.12 -7.28
N VAL A 138 -1.73 -11.30 -7.25
CA VAL A 138 -2.62 -10.63 -6.30
C VAL A 138 -3.38 -11.66 -5.49
N SER A 139 -3.45 -11.44 -4.18
CA SER A 139 -4.19 -12.27 -3.23
C SER A 139 -4.79 -11.39 -2.14
N ALA A 140 -5.91 -11.82 -1.57
CA ALA A 140 -6.41 -11.18 -0.36
C ALA A 140 -5.69 -11.75 0.86
N VAL A 141 -5.21 -10.88 1.74
CA VAL A 141 -4.54 -11.26 3.00
C VAL A 141 -5.11 -10.47 4.16
N GLU A 142 -5.00 -11.02 5.37
CA GLU A 142 -5.37 -10.33 6.60
C GLU A 142 -4.16 -9.68 7.27
N GLN A 143 -4.34 -8.42 7.64
CA GLN A 143 -3.33 -7.62 8.34
C GLN A 143 -3.97 -6.98 9.56
N ALA A 144 -3.17 -6.66 10.58
CA ALA A 144 -3.62 -5.82 11.67
C ALA A 144 -2.70 -4.62 11.88
N TYR A 145 -3.34 -3.49 12.21
CA TYR A 145 -2.66 -2.29 12.66
C TYR A 145 -3.08 -1.98 14.08
N THR A 146 -2.10 -1.72 14.94
CA THR A 146 -2.30 -1.20 16.29
C THR A 146 -1.63 0.16 16.44
N CYS A 147 -2.35 1.19 16.87
CA CYS A 147 -1.76 2.49 17.15
C CYS A 147 -0.98 2.47 18.47
N LEU A 148 0.33 2.69 18.44
CA LEU A 148 1.18 2.75 19.64
C LEU A 148 1.34 4.18 20.15
N GLU A 149 1.45 5.12 19.21
CA GLU A 149 1.48 6.55 19.43
C GLU A 149 0.75 7.23 18.27
N GLU A 150 -0.33 7.96 18.58
CA GLU A 150 -1.20 8.56 17.59
C GLU A 150 -0.43 9.48 16.65
N GLY A 151 -0.64 9.31 15.34
CA GLY A 151 0.02 10.11 14.31
C GLY A 151 1.53 9.89 14.18
N ARG A 152 2.13 8.93 14.90
CA ARG A 152 3.59 8.75 14.90
C ARG A 152 4.08 7.32 14.80
N ARG A 153 3.46 6.36 15.51
CA ARG A 153 3.96 4.98 15.56
C ARG A 153 2.83 3.95 15.58
N TYR A 154 2.95 2.96 14.71
CA TYR A 154 1.98 1.88 14.55
C TYR A 154 2.68 0.53 14.56
N ARG A 155 2.06 -0.49 15.13
CA ARG A 155 2.46 -1.89 14.93
C ARG A 155 1.69 -2.46 13.76
N TYR A 156 2.42 -2.99 12.79
CA TYR A 156 1.91 -3.81 11.71
C TYR A 156 2.07 -5.29 12.07
N GLU A 157 1.06 -6.09 11.74
CA GLU A 157 1.04 -7.53 11.88
C GLU A 157 0.51 -8.16 10.58
N GLY A 158 1.30 -8.98 9.90
CA GLY A 158 0.82 -9.83 8.81
C GLY A 158 0.28 -11.13 9.40
N LEU A 159 -1.05 -11.29 9.46
CA LEU A 159 -1.65 -12.38 10.23
C LEU A 159 -1.40 -13.76 9.61
N ASP A 160 -1.26 -13.81 8.28
CA ASP A 160 -0.99 -15.04 7.54
C ASP A 160 0.47 -15.50 7.66
N THR A 161 1.41 -14.57 7.89
CA THR A 161 2.86 -14.84 7.93
C THR A 161 3.44 -14.84 9.35
N GLY A 162 2.72 -14.27 10.31
CA GLY A 162 3.21 -14.01 11.66
C GLY A 162 4.25 -12.89 11.74
N PHE A 163 4.55 -12.22 10.62
CA PHE A 163 5.50 -11.10 10.61
C PHE A 163 4.92 -9.91 11.38
N THR A 164 5.77 -9.25 12.18
CA THR A 164 5.40 -8.06 12.95
C THR A 164 6.49 -7.01 12.84
N ALA A 165 6.10 -5.75 12.70
CA ALA A 165 7.02 -4.62 12.72
C ALA A 165 6.38 -3.38 13.34
N GLU A 166 7.22 -2.51 13.90
CA GLU A 166 6.80 -1.16 14.30
C GLU A 166 7.20 -0.17 13.21
N ILE A 167 6.24 0.62 12.75
CA ILE A 167 6.35 1.58 11.66
C ILE A 167 6.25 2.98 12.25
N ASP A 168 7.28 3.79 12.00
CA ASP A 168 7.25 5.22 12.32
C ASP A 168 6.73 5.99 11.10
N VAL A 169 5.86 6.97 11.33
CA VAL A 169 5.28 7.84 10.30
C VAL A 169 5.46 9.32 10.64
N ASP A 170 5.34 10.17 9.64
CA ASP A 170 5.26 11.63 9.82
C ASP A 170 3.83 12.11 10.03
N GLU A 171 3.65 13.42 10.15
CA GLU A 171 2.35 14.07 10.37
C GLU A 171 1.33 13.82 9.23
N ASN A 172 1.80 13.38 8.06
CA ASN A 172 0.96 13.03 6.93
C ASN A 172 0.65 11.52 6.88
N GLY A 173 1.11 10.75 7.88
CA GLY A 173 1.00 9.29 7.92
C GLY A 173 1.98 8.57 6.99
N LEU A 174 2.93 9.29 6.39
CA LEU A 174 3.91 8.71 5.47
C LEU A 174 5.03 8.05 6.26
N VAL A 175 5.38 6.82 5.88
CA VAL A 175 6.41 6.03 6.56
C VAL A 175 7.75 6.78 6.57
N THR A 176 8.34 6.93 7.75
CA THR A 176 9.68 7.49 7.95
C THR A 176 10.71 6.39 8.19
N ALA A 177 10.32 5.35 8.93
CA ALA A 177 11.13 4.16 9.16
C ALA A 177 10.26 2.91 9.21
N TYR A 178 10.70 1.89 8.47
CA TYR A 178 10.21 0.53 8.56
C TYR A 178 11.44 -0.36 8.85
N PRO A 179 11.79 -0.57 10.12
CA PRO A 179 13.05 -1.20 10.51
C PRO A 179 13.30 -2.53 9.80
N GLY A 180 14.48 -2.65 9.19
CA GLY A 180 14.89 -3.85 8.45
C GLY A 180 14.37 -3.95 7.01
N LEU A 181 13.42 -3.11 6.58
CA LEU A 181 12.84 -3.17 5.24
C LEU A 181 13.04 -1.88 4.44
N PHE A 182 12.63 -0.73 4.98
CA PHE A 182 12.65 0.55 4.26
C PHE A 182 13.03 1.71 5.16
N LYS A 183 13.67 2.72 4.57
CA LYS A 183 13.99 3.98 5.25
C LYS A 183 13.71 5.16 4.33
N ARG A 184 13.09 6.21 4.88
CA ARG A 184 12.88 7.46 4.14
C ARG A 184 14.21 8.16 3.90
N THR A 185 14.42 8.67 2.69
CA THR A 185 15.64 9.38 2.28
C THR A 185 15.32 10.80 1.84
N ALA A 186 16.37 11.61 1.66
CA ALA A 186 16.27 12.95 1.08
C ALA A 186 15.93 12.93 -0.42
#